data_AF-A0A7S2PWD6-F1
#
_entry.id   AF-A0A7S2PWD6-F1
#
_cell.length_a   1.000
_cell.length_b   1.000
_cell.length_c   1.000
_cell.angle_alpha   90.00
_cell.angle_beta   90.00
_cell.angle_gamma   90.00
#
_symmetry.space_group_name_H-M   'P 1'
#
loop_
_entity.id
_entity.type
_entity.pdbx_description
1 polymer ?
#
loop_
_entity_poly.entity_id
_entity_poly.type
_entity_poly.pdbx_seq_one_letter_code
_entity_poly.pdbx_strand_id
1 'polypeptide(L)'
;GSIVDNRGFQILMATLILANAIVIGVETDLPTWECWDRVETGFLIVFCLELAMKVHAQGPSFFSLRNADVYWNAFDALVVFLGCLDVAMAALLRRSSGSIATLFRIIRLLRIMRLFRIVRFLKELYLLAFGFLDACYAVFWVTVLMTVVLYVCSIIMVRTCGRLPDSDPHHAFLHKHFKDIKTSMFTLFVMMSSPDLPLFLEQDGLLFSKPFLMMFLVVFVILGSFGMIALLTGVISETMFEKNMLRREDSRKDLEKTLDTLESSLARVYAELPLDENDEARSEDVQVL
;
A
#
# COMPACT_ATOMS: atom_id res chain seq x y z
N GLY A 1 11.83 -20.95 26.52
CA GLY A 1 11.32 -20.55 25.19
C GLY A 1 9.86 -20.93 25.14
N SER A 2 8.97 -19.96 24.98
CA SER A 2 7.53 -20.23 24.89
C SER A 2 7.24 -21.04 23.63
N ILE A 3 6.30 -22.00 23.70
CA ILE A 3 5.83 -22.80 22.55
C ILE A 3 5.40 -21.89 21.37
N VAL A 4 4.96 -20.67 21.70
CA VAL A 4 4.53 -19.62 20.77
C VAL A 4 5.66 -19.08 19.88
N ASP A 5 6.92 -19.11 20.33
CA ASP A 5 8.07 -18.60 19.58
C ASP A 5 8.72 -19.66 18.67
N ASN A 6 8.21 -20.89 18.70
CA ASN A 6 8.74 -21.96 17.86
C ASN A 6 8.47 -21.68 16.38
N ARG A 7 9.49 -21.78 15.52
CA ARG A 7 9.37 -21.62 14.06
C ARG A 7 8.30 -22.54 13.47
N GLY A 8 8.19 -23.78 13.97
CA GLY A 8 7.15 -24.72 13.53
C GLY A 8 5.73 -24.22 13.82
N PHE A 9 5.52 -23.60 14.98
CA PHE A 9 4.23 -23.01 15.35
C PHE A 9 3.88 -21.82 14.45
N GLN A 10 4.86 -20.96 14.15
CA GLN A 10 4.66 -19.83 13.24
C GLN A 10 4.29 -20.28 11.81
N ILE A 11 4.95 -21.32 11.28
CA ILE A 11 4.64 -21.88 9.95
C ILE A 11 3.24 -22.51 9.92
N LEU A 12 2.85 -23.22 10.98
CA LEU A 12 1.52 -23.78 11.12
C LEU A 12 0.46 -22.68 11.07
N MET A 13 0.63 -21.61 11.85
CA MET A 13 -0.30 -20.49 11.88
C MET A 13 -0.37 -19.76 10.53
N ALA A 14 0.76 -19.56 9.86
CA ALA A 14 0.79 -18.97 8.52
C ALA A 14 -0.01 -19.84 7.52
N THR A 15 0.16 -21.15 7.59
CA THR A 15 -0.56 -22.11 6.73
C THR A 15 -2.06 -22.08 7.01
N LEU A 16 -2.48 -21.97 8.26
CA LEU A 16 -3.89 -21.84 8.64
C LEU A 16 -4.51 -20.53 8.16
N ILE A 17 -3.77 -19.42 8.20
CA ILE A 17 -4.22 -18.14 7.64
C ILE A 17 -4.40 -18.25 6.12
N LEU A 18 -3.44 -18.87 5.42
CA LEU A 18 -3.53 -19.08 3.98
C LEU A 18 -4.72 -19.99 3.62
N ALA A 19 -4.91 -21.08 4.36
CA ALA A 19 -6.05 -21.97 4.18
C ALA A 19 -7.38 -21.23 4.42
N ASN A 20 -7.46 -20.40 5.45
CA ASN A 20 -8.64 -19.57 5.71
C ASN A 20 -8.91 -18.58 4.57
N ALA A 21 -7.85 -18.00 3.98
CA ALA A 21 -7.99 -17.12 2.83
C ALA A 21 -8.54 -17.82 1.59
N ILE A 22 -8.05 -19.02 1.29
CA ILE A 22 -8.56 -19.86 0.21
C ILE A 22 -10.03 -20.20 0.45
N VAL A 23 -10.38 -20.59 1.67
CA VAL A 23 -11.77 -20.90 2.05
C VAL A 23 -12.70 -19.72 1.82
N ILE A 24 -12.31 -18.50 2.20
CA ILE A 24 -13.10 -17.28 1.94
C ILE A 24 -13.26 -17.03 0.43
N GLY A 25 -12.22 -17.28 -0.36
CA GLY A 25 -12.29 -17.20 -1.83
C GLY A 25 -13.31 -18.18 -2.41
N VAL A 26 -13.23 -19.45 -2.01
CA VAL A 26 -14.16 -20.50 -2.49
C VAL A 26 -15.59 -20.25 -2.01
N GLU A 27 -15.78 -19.76 -0.79
CA GLU A 27 -17.11 -19.36 -0.28
C GLU A 27 -17.74 -18.25 -1.15
N THR A 28 -16.92 -17.32 -1.64
CA THR A 28 -17.37 -16.23 -2.51
C THR A 28 -17.90 -16.76 -3.85
N ASP A 29 -17.26 -17.78 -4.40
CA ASP A 29 -17.67 -18.42 -5.66
C ASP A 29 -18.83 -19.42 -5.48
N LEU A 30 -18.91 -20.10 -4.33
CA LEU A 30 -19.90 -21.13 -4.02
C LEU A 30 -20.69 -20.81 -2.74
N PRO A 31 -21.56 -19.77 -2.75
CA PRO A 31 -22.25 -19.30 -1.55
C PRO A 31 -23.33 -20.26 -1.03
N THR A 32 -23.69 -21.29 -1.79
CA THR A 32 -24.82 -22.19 -1.49
C THR A 32 -24.49 -23.30 -0.50
N TRP A 33 -23.22 -23.47 -0.11
CA TRP A 33 -22.83 -24.56 0.79
C TRP A 33 -23.08 -24.20 2.26
N GLU A 34 -23.95 -24.96 2.93
CA GLU A 34 -24.36 -24.69 4.32
C GLU A 34 -23.25 -24.92 5.37
N CYS A 35 -22.10 -25.46 4.97
CA CYS A 35 -21.02 -25.80 5.90
C CYS A 35 -20.01 -24.67 6.13
N TRP A 36 -20.09 -23.56 5.38
CA TRP A 36 -19.13 -22.46 5.49
C TRP A 36 -19.05 -21.91 6.91
N ASP A 37 -20.19 -21.60 7.53
CA ASP A 37 -20.25 -21.07 8.89
C ASP A 37 -19.52 -21.98 9.91
N ARG A 38 -19.59 -23.31 9.73
CA ARG A 38 -18.89 -24.28 10.59
C ARG A 38 -17.37 -24.25 10.39
N VAL A 39 -16.93 -24.21 9.13
CA VAL A 39 -15.51 -24.14 8.79
C VAL A 39 -14.91 -22.82 9.30
N GLU A 40 -15.61 -21.71 9.09
CA GLU A 40 -15.21 -20.38 9.58
C GLU A 40 -15.11 -20.33 11.11
N THR A 41 -16.10 -20.88 11.81
CA THR A 41 -16.09 -21.00 13.27
C THR A 41 -14.89 -21.84 13.74
N GLY A 42 -14.56 -22.91 13.02
CA GLY A 42 -13.38 -23.74 13.29
C GLY A 42 -12.07 -22.93 13.24
N PHE A 43 -11.86 -22.16 12.17
CA PHE A 43 -10.70 -21.27 12.07
C PHE A 43 -10.68 -20.22 13.19
N LEU A 44 -11.84 -19.61 13.49
CA LEU A 44 -11.95 -18.62 14.56
C LEU A 44 -11.54 -19.21 15.93
N ILE A 45 -11.98 -20.43 16.26
CA ILE A 45 -11.61 -21.11 17.50
C ILE A 45 -10.09 -21.29 17.59
N VAL A 46 -9.46 -21.75 16.50
CA VAL A 46 -8.00 -21.94 16.48
C VAL A 46 -7.27 -20.60 16.69
N PHE A 47 -7.75 -19.52 16.07
CA PHE A 47 -7.17 -18.19 16.26
C PHE A 47 -7.43 -17.61 17.67
N CYS A 48 -8.58 -17.90 18.28
CA CYS A 48 -8.83 -17.55 19.68
C CYS A 48 -7.84 -18.24 20.62
N LEU A 49 -7.61 -19.54 20.42
CA LEU A 49 -6.66 -20.31 21.21
C LEU A 49 -5.23 -19.80 21.03
N GLU A 50 -4.83 -19.50 19.80
CA GLU A 50 -3.54 -18.90 19.49
C GLU A 50 -3.34 -17.55 20.20
N LEU A 51 -4.33 -16.66 20.11
CA LEU A 51 -4.30 -15.37 20.81
C LEU A 51 -4.22 -15.55 22.32
N ALA A 52 -5.00 -16.47 22.89
CA ALA A 52 -4.96 -16.77 24.33
C ALA A 52 -3.58 -17.27 24.76
N MET A 53 -2.96 -18.18 24.00
CA MET A 53 -1.60 -18.67 24.26
C MET A 53 -0.57 -17.53 24.19
N LYS A 54 -0.69 -16.63 23.21
CA LYS A 54 0.18 -15.44 23.09
C LYS A 54 0.05 -14.50 24.30
N VAL A 55 -1.19 -14.22 24.73
CA VAL A 55 -1.47 -13.38 25.90
C VAL A 55 -0.93 -14.02 27.18
N HIS A 56 -1.12 -15.33 27.36
CA HIS A 56 -0.56 -16.06 28.51
C HIS A 56 0.96 -16.09 28.52
N ALA A 57 1.60 -16.25 27.36
CA ALA A 57 3.06 -16.30 27.25
C ALA A 57 3.72 -14.93 27.49
N GLN A 58 3.14 -13.84 26.99
CA GLN A 58 3.71 -12.49 27.08
C GLN A 58 3.21 -11.70 28.29
N GLY A 59 2.10 -12.12 28.90
CA GLY A 59 1.50 -11.51 30.09
C GLY A 59 1.17 -10.01 29.89
N PRO A 60 1.41 -9.14 30.89
CA PRO A 60 1.12 -7.70 30.77
C PRO A 60 2.02 -6.99 29.74
N SER A 61 3.09 -7.64 29.27
CA SER A 61 3.92 -7.12 28.19
C SER A 61 3.18 -7.13 26.84
N PHE A 62 2.18 -8.00 26.64
CA PHE A 62 1.50 -8.17 25.35
C PHE A 62 0.98 -6.87 24.72
N PHE A 63 0.48 -5.93 25.53
CA PHE A 63 0.03 -4.59 25.10
C PHE A 63 0.99 -3.46 25.50
N SER A 64 2.15 -3.77 26.06
CA SER A 64 3.14 -2.75 26.46
C SER A 64 3.84 -2.20 25.23
N LEU A 65 3.86 -0.87 25.06
CA LEU A 65 4.54 -0.14 23.98
C LEU A 65 6.04 -0.48 23.83
N ARG A 66 6.63 -1.16 24.81
CA ARG A 66 8.02 -1.66 24.76
C ARG A 66 8.20 -2.85 23.82
N ASN A 67 7.14 -3.54 23.44
CA ASN A 67 7.19 -4.64 22.49
C ASN A 67 7.09 -4.14 21.05
N ALA A 68 8.02 -4.57 20.19
CA ALA A 68 8.03 -4.19 18.78
C ALA A 68 6.79 -4.70 18.01
N ASP A 69 6.15 -5.76 18.50
CA ASP A 69 5.00 -6.40 17.87
C ASP A 69 3.62 -5.93 18.38
N VAL A 70 3.55 -4.86 19.20
CA VAL A 70 2.29 -4.40 19.83
C VAL A 70 1.21 -4.09 18.82
N TYR A 71 1.56 -3.40 17.73
CA TYR A 71 0.59 -3.06 16.67
C TYR A 71 -0.01 -4.32 16.02
N TRP A 72 0.82 -5.33 15.77
CA TRP A 72 0.37 -6.61 15.19
C TRP A 72 -0.46 -7.41 16.17
N ASN A 73 -0.06 -7.43 17.45
CA ASN A 73 -0.80 -8.10 18.51
C ASN A 73 -2.18 -7.45 18.75
N ALA A 74 -2.25 -6.11 18.73
CA ALA A 74 -3.51 -5.37 18.83
C ALA A 74 -4.41 -5.60 17.60
N PHE A 75 -3.83 -5.65 16.40
CA PHE A 75 -4.55 -5.99 15.18
C PHE A 75 -5.12 -7.42 15.22
N ASP A 76 -4.30 -8.41 15.59
CA ASP A 76 -4.75 -9.80 15.72
C ASP A 76 -5.88 -9.93 16.75
N ALA A 77 -5.76 -9.25 17.89
CA ALA A 77 -6.78 -9.20 18.93
C ALA A 77 -8.08 -8.56 18.44
N LEU A 78 -8.01 -7.43 17.72
CA LEU A 78 -9.17 -6.78 17.12
C LEU A 78 -9.88 -7.72 16.13
N VAL A 79 -9.13 -8.39 15.27
CA VAL A 79 -9.72 -9.33 14.29
C VAL A 79 -10.36 -10.53 14.98
N VAL A 80 -9.75 -11.09 16.03
CA VAL A 80 -10.37 -12.19 16.81
C VAL A 80 -11.67 -11.68 17.44
N PHE A 81 -11.62 -10.50 18.06
CA PHE A 81 -12.78 -9.88 18.71
C PHE A 81 -13.93 -9.65 17.74
N LEU A 82 -13.65 -9.10 16.54
CA LEU A 82 -14.67 -8.91 15.50
C LEU A 82 -15.28 -10.24 15.04
N GLY A 83 -14.47 -11.30 14.91
CA GLY A 83 -14.98 -12.64 14.59
C GLY A 83 -15.87 -13.22 15.69
N CYS A 84 -15.49 -13.06 16.96
CA CYS A 84 -16.32 -13.46 18.09
C CYS A 84 -17.63 -12.69 18.15
N LEU A 85 -17.59 -11.37 17.87
CA LEU A 85 -18.78 -10.54 17.78
C LEU A 85 -19.72 -11.01 16.67
N ASP A 86 -19.19 -11.37 15.50
CA ASP A 86 -19.99 -11.87 14.37
C ASP A 86 -20.76 -13.15 14.76
N VAL A 87 -20.08 -14.13 15.34
CA VAL A 87 -20.70 -15.38 15.82
C VAL A 87 -21.72 -15.13 16.93
N ALA A 88 -21.38 -14.29 17.92
CA ALA A 88 -22.26 -13.95 19.02
C ALA A 88 -23.53 -13.25 18.53
N MET A 89 -23.38 -12.32 17.61
CA MET A 89 -24.50 -11.61 16.99
C MET A 89 -25.38 -12.57 16.18
N ALA A 90 -24.80 -13.41 15.32
CA ALA A 90 -25.53 -14.41 14.55
C ALA A 90 -26.40 -15.32 15.44
N ALA A 91 -25.90 -15.67 16.63
CA ALA A 91 -26.66 -16.44 17.61
C ALA A 91 -27.82 -15.65 18.25
N LEU A 92 -27.61 -14.37 18.59
CA LEU A 92 -28.61 -13.51 19.23
C LEU A 92 -29.77 -13.13 18.30
N LEU A 93 -29.53 -13.05 16.99
CA LEU A 93 -30.49 -12.54 16.00
C LEU A 93 -31.43 -13.55 15.42
N ARG A 94 -31.23 -14.84 15.67
CA ARG A 94 -32.27 -15.85 15.39
C ARG A 94 -33.60 -15.50 16.07
N ARG A 95 -33.62 -14.51 16.98
CA ARG A 95 -34.76 -13.99 17.73
C ARG A 95 -35.20 -12.54 17.39
N SER A 96 -34.58 -11.82 16.45
CA SER A 96 -34.87 -10.39 16.23
C SER A 96 -35.05 -10.04 14.75
N SER A 97 -36.16 -9.36 14.43
CA SER A 97 -36.50 -8.87 13.08
C SER A 97 -36.54 -7.34 13.06
N GLY A 98 -35.52 -6.69 12.47
CA GLY A 98 -35.49 -5.22 12.33
C GLY A 98 -34.17 -4.66 11.78
N SER A 99 -34.08 -3.31 11.73
CA SER A 99 -33.01 -2.42 11.19
C SER A 99 -31.56 -2.84 11.44
N ILE A 100 -31.35 -3.74 12.40
CA ILE A 100 -30.08 -4.37 12.73
C ILE A 100 -29.52 -5.20 11.55
N ALA A 101 -30.37 -5.64 10.60
CA ALA A 101 -29.98 -6.36 9.37
C ALA A 101 -28.86 -5.66 8.55
N THR A 102 -28.85 -4.34 8.48
CA THR A 102 -27.82 -3.59 7.74
C THR A 102 -26.48 -3.60 8.48
N LEU A 103 -26.50 -3.50 9.81
CA LEU A 103 -25.30 -3.61 10.63
C LEU A 103 -24.69 -5.02 10.54
N PHE A 104 -25.51 -6.07 10.40
CA PHE A 104 -24.99 -7.42 10.15
C PHE A 104 -24.31 -7.59 8.82
N ARG A 105 -24.81 -6.95 7.76
CA ARG A 105 -24.12 -6.98 6.47
C ARG A 105 -22.71 -6.41 6.60
N ILE A 106 -22.55 -5.33 7.37
CA ILE A 106 -21.24 -4.71 7.58
C ILE A 106 -20.34 -5.61 8.44
N ILE A 107 -20.83 -6.14 9.57
CA ILE A 107 -20.04 -7.04 10.44
C ILE A 107 -19.61 -8.31 9.68
N ARG A 108 -20.51 -8.88 8.88
CA ARG A 108 -20.20 -10.03 8.03
C ARG A 108 -19.21 -9.71 6.91
N LEU A 109 -19.06 -8.44 6.52
CA LEU A 109 -17.97 -8.01 5.62
C LEU A 109 -16.66 -7.80 6.38
N LEU A 110 -16.71 -7.38 7.65
CA LEU A 110 -15.51 -7.22 8.48
C LEU A 110 -14.78 -8.54 8.72
N ARG A 111 -15.41 -9.70 8.52
CA ARG A 111 -14.71 -10.99 8.52
C ARG A 111 -13.60 -11.07 7.47
N ILE A 112 -13.67 -10.29 6.38
CA ILE A 112 -12.58 -10.16 5.39
C ILE A 112 -11.31 -9.58 6.04
N MET A 113 -11.44 -8.83 7.14
CA MET A 113 -10.30 -8.26 7.85
C MET A 113 -9.31 -9.32 8.34
N ARG A 114 -9.75 -10.58 8.53
CA ARG A 114 -8.85 -11.68 8.92
C ARG A 114 -7.86 -12.07 7.83
N LEU A 115 -8.12 -11.76 6.57
CA LEU A 115 -7.16 -11.91 5.48
C LEU A 115 -5.92 -11.04 5.70
N PHE A 116 -6.09 -9.83 6.26
CA PHE A 116 -4.96 -8.93 6.53
C PHE A 116 -4.01 -9.46 7.61
N ARG A 117 -4.34 -10.53 8.33
CA ARG A 117 -3.36 -11.22 9.19
C ARG A 117 -2.15 -11.75 8.42
N ILE A 118 -2.33 -12.05 7.13
CA ILE A 118 -1.21 -12.44 6.26
C ILE A 118 -0.14 -11.33 6.17
N VAL A 119 -0.55 -10.07 6.33
CA VAL A 119 0.36 -8.91 6.27
C VAL A 119 1.41 -8.97 7.38
N ARG A 120 1.09 -9.56 8.54
CA ARG A 120 2.07 -9.80 9.63
C ARG A 120 3.23 -10.70 9.20
N PHE A 121 3.00 -11.63 8.27
CA PHE A 121 4.05 -12.51 7.73
C PHE A 121 4.79 -11.86 6.56
N LEU A 122 4.17 -10.86 5.94
CA LEU A 122 4.74 -10.03 4.90
C LEU A 122 5.43 -8.80 5.50
N LYS A 123 6.09 -8.91 6.66
CA LYS A 123 6.86 -7.81 7.28
C LYS A 123 7.87 -7.19 6.30
N GLU A 124 8.45 -7.98 5.41
CA GLU A 124 9.31 -7.46 4.34
C GLU A 124 8.53 -6.68 3.27
N LEU A 125 7.30 -7.09 2.95
CA LEU A 125 6.42 -6.30 2.10
C LEU A 125 6.01 -4.99 2.79
N TYR A 126 5.84 -4.96 4.12
CA TYR A 126 5.60 -3.71 4.85
C TYR A 126 6.78 -2.75 4.74
N LEU A 127 8.02 -3.24 4.89
CA LEU A 127 9.22 -2.42 4.69
C LEU A 127 9.32 -1.90 3.25
N LEU A 128 8.99 -2.75 2.27
CA LEU A 128 8.92 -2.34 0.86
C LEU A 128 7.78 -1.33 0.61
N ALA A 129 6.62 -1.56 1.21
CA ALA A 129 5.44 -0.70 1.10
C ALA A 129 5.69 0.67 1.75
N PHE A 130 6.37 0.72 2.89
CA PHE A 130 6.77 1.98 3.51
C PHE A 130 7.74 2.74 2.60
N GLY A 131 8.70 2.05 1.98
CA GLY A 131 9.58 2.64 0.95
C GLY A 131 8.83 3.12 -0.30
N PHE A 132 7.71 2.47 -0.64
CA PHE A 132 6.80 2.84 -1.73
C PHE A 132 5.90 4.04 -1.36
N LEU A 133 5.44 4.15 -0.12
CA LEU A 133 4.62 5.27 0.34
C LEU A 133 5.34 6.62 0.21
N ASP A 134 6.65 6.65 0.44
CA ASP A 134 7.47 7.84 0.15
C ASP A 134 7.46 8.19 -1.35
N ALA A 135 7.49 7.20 -2.24
CA ALA A 135 7.39 7.45 -3.68
C ALA A 135 5.97 7.92 -4.06
N CYS A 136 4.94 7.40 -3.39
CA CYS A 136 3.58 7.88 -3.54
C CYS A 136 3.43 9.34 -3.15
N TYR A 137 4.21 9.87 -2.20
CA TYR A 137 4.16 11.27 -1.82
C TYR A 137 4.55 12.19 -2.99
N ALA A 138 5.63 11.88 -3.71
CA ALA A 138 6.04 12.66 -4.87
C ALA A 138 5.01 12.56 -6.01
N VAL A 139 4.53 11.34 -6.30
CA VAL A 139 3.46 11.10 -7.29
C VAL A 139 2.18 11.83 -6.91
N PHE A 140 1.82 11.89 -5.62
CA PHE A 140 0.64 12.58 -5.12
C PHE A 140 0.67 14.06 -5.52
N TRP A 141 1.78 14.76 -5.32
CA TRP A 141 1.88 16.17 -5.72
C TRP A 141 1.78 16.37 -7.24
N VAL A 142 2.36 15.46 -8.04
CA VAL A 142 2.19 15.48 -9.51
C VAL A 142 0.72 15.29 -9.87
N THR A 143 0.02 14.35 -9.24
CA THR A 143 -1.42 14.13 -9.49
C THR A 143 -2.28 15.33 -9.07
N VAL A 144 -1.93 16.01 -7.99
CA VAL A 144 -2.61 17.25 -7.55
C VAL A 144 -2.41 18.35 -8.58
N LEU A 145 -1.17 18.61 -9.02
CA LEU A 145 -0.86 19.58 -10.07
C LEU A 145 -1.67 19.31 -11.34
N MET A 146 -1.77 18.05 -11.73
CA MET A 146 -2.45 17.63 -12.95
C MET A 146 -3.97 17.71 -12.83
N THR A 147 -4.51 17.45 -11.64
CA THR A 147 -5.92 17.70 -11.35
C THR A 147 -6.26 19.18 -11.48
N VAL A 148 -5.36 20.08 -11.06
CA VAL A 148 -5.54 21.54 -11.24
C VAL A 148 -5.52 21.92 -12.72
N VAL A 149 -4.58 21.37 -13.51
CA VAL A 149 -4.54 21.59 -14.96
C VAL A 149 -5.82 21.10 -15.64
N LEU A 150 -6.27 19.87 -15.32
CA LEU A 150 -7.54 19.32 -15.82
C LEU A 150 -8.73 20.21 -15.44
N TYR A 151 -8.76 20.75 -14.23
CA TYR A 151 -9.81 21.65 -13.77
C TYR A 151 -9.84 22.95 -14.59
N VAL A 152 -8.69 23.61 -14.80
CA VAL A 152 -8.61 24.84 -15.61
C VAL A 152 -9.01 24.57 -17.06
N CYS A 153 -8.48 23.51 -17.68
CA CYS A 153 -8.83 23.11 -19.03
C CYS A 153 -10.32 22.77 -19.16
N SER A 154 -10.91 22.12 -18.14
CA SER A 154 -12.33 21.81 -18.13
C SER A 154 -13.21 23.06 -18.09
N ILE A 155 -12.82 24.10 -17.34
CA ILE A 155 -13.54 25.39 -17.32
C ILE A 155 -13.52 26.02 -18.71
N ILE A 156 -12.35 26.03 -19.37
CA ILE A 156 -12.22 26.56 -20.73
C ILE A 156 -13.15 25.78 -21.68
N MET A 157 -13.18 24.45 -21.58
CA MET A 157 -14.04 23.61 -22.42
C MET A 157 -15.53 23.81 -22.18
N VAL A 158 -15.99 23.85 -20.92
CA VAL A 158 -17.39 24.12 -20.61
C VAL A 158 -17.80 25.51 -21.10
N ARG A 159 -16.93 26.51 -20.93
CA ARG A 159 -17.21 27.90 -21.35
C ARG A 159 -17.27 28.06 -22.86
N THR A 160 -16.41 27.36 -23.60
CA THR A 160 -16.27 27.51 -25.06
C THR A 160 -17.14 26.54 -25.85
N CYS A 161 -17.27 25.30 -25.38
CA CYS A 161 -17.91 24.20 -26.09
C CYS A 161 -19.19 23.69 -25.40
N GLY A 162 -19.26 23.76 -24.07
CA GLY A 162 -20.40 23.24 -23.28
C GLY A 162 -21.70 24.04 -23.35
N ARG A 163 -21.64 25.31 -23.77
CA ARG A 163 -22.81 26.22 -23.81
C ARG A 163 -23.20 26.66 -25.21
N LEU A 164 -22.92 25.84 -26.22
CA LEU A 164 -23.34 26.17 -27.58
C LEU A 164 -24.86 26.10 -27.76
N PRO A 165 -25.45 26.93 -28.64
CA PRO A 165 -26.87 26.86 -28.97
C PRO A 165 -27.26 25.48 -29.49
N ASP A 166 -28.49 25.05 -29.21
CA ASP A 166 -29.05 23.77 -29.69
C ASP A 166 -29.11 23.67 -31.23
N SER A 167 -28.90 24.79 -31.93
CA SER A 167 -28.84 24.88 -33.39
C SER A 167 -27.54 24.36 -34.02
N ASP A 168 -26.50 24.06 -33.24
CA ASP A 168 -25.23 23.54 -33.78
C ASP A 168 -25.34 22.01 -34.03
N PRO A 169 -25.01 21.52 -35.24
CA PRO A 169 -25.00 20.09 -35.57
C PRO A 169 -24.22 19.22 -34.56
N HIS A 170 -23.20 19.77 -33.92
CA HIS A 170 -22.34 19.06 -32.98
C HIS A 170 -22.73 19.24 -31.50
N HIS A 171 -23.84 19.93 -31.21
CA HIS A 171 -24.27 20.21 -29.85
C HIS A 171 -24.42 18.92 -29.02
N ALA A 172 -25.02 17.86 -29.58
CA ALA A 172 -25.27 16.61 -28.86
C ALA A 172 -23.97 15.95 -28.33
N PHE A 173 -22.91 15.96 -29.14
CA PHE A 173 -21.61 15.39 -28.77
C PHE A 173 -20.86 16.30 -27.78
N LEU A 174 -20.79 17.61 -28.06
CA LEU A 174 -20.15 18.58 -27.16
C LEU A 174 -20.82 18.63 -25.80
N HIS A 175 -22.15 18.57 -25.76
CA HIS A 175 -22.90 18.58 -24.50
C HIS A 175 -22.70 17.26 -23.73
N LYS A 176 -22.61 16.11 -24.39
CA LYS A 176 -22.31 14.83 -23.72
C LYS A 176 -20.96 14.87 -22.98
N HIS A 177 -19.94 15.48 -23.58
CA HIS A 177 -18.58 15.48 -23.05
C HIS A 177 -18.22 16.73 -22.23
N PHE A 178 -18.81 17.88 -22.56
CA PHE A 178 -18.42 19.19 -22.03
C PHE A 178 -19.56 20.00 -21.38
N LYS A 179 -20.70 19.39 -21.04
CA LYS A 179 -21.82 20.07 -20.36
C LYS A 179 -21.41 20.68 -19.00
N ASP A 180 -20.81 19.86 -18.14
CA ASP A 180 -20.46 20.23 -16.78
C ASP A 180 -18.97 19.99 -16.50
N ILE A 181 -18.43 20.69 -15.49
CA ILE A 181 -17.01 20.63 -15.13
C ILE A 181 -16.58 19.19 -14.84
N LYS A 182 -17.36 18.43 -14.07
CA LYS A 182 -17.02 17.04 -13.69
C LYS A 182 -16.89 16.12 -14.92
N THR A 183 -17.86 16.20 -15.83
CA THR A 183 -17.87 15.40 -17.06
C THR A 183 -16.75 15.81 -18.01
N SER A 184 -16.46 17.10 -18.07
CA SER A 184 -15.35 17.67 -18.85
C SER A 184 -13.99 17.23 -18.31
N MET A 185 -13.81 17.28 -16.98
CA MET A 185 -12.60 16.78 -16.32
C MET A 185 -12.39 15.29 -16.58
N PHE A 186 -13.45 14.49 -16.50
CA PHE A 186 -13.35 13.05 -16.80
C PHE A 186 -13.01 12.79 -18.27
N THR A 187 -13.64 13.51 -19.21
CA THR A 187 -13.32 13.38 -20.64
C THR A 187 -11.87 13.79 -20.92
N LEU A 188 -11.39 14.90 -20.35
CA LEU A 188 -10.00 15.35 -20.50
C LEU A 188 -9.01 14.39 -19.83
N PHE A 189 -9.36 13.78 -18.70
CA PHE A 189 -8.54 12.75 -18.05
C PHE A 189 -8.41 11.49 -18.92
N VAL A 190 -9.51 11.03 -19.53
CA VAL A 190 -9.48 9.92 -20.48
C VAL A 190 -8.61 10.28 -21.68
N MET A 191 -8.79 11.47 -22.26
CA MET A 191 -7.96 11.94 -23.39
C MET A 191 -6.47 12.06 -23.05
N MET A 192 -6.14 12.42 -21.80
CA MET A 192 -4.77 12.47 -21.31
C MET A 192 -4.16 11.06 -21.14
N SER A 193 -4.96 10.09 -20.68
CA SER A 193 -4.51 8.73 -20.39
C SER A 193 -4.47 7.83 -21.63
N SER A 194 -5.42 8.02 -22.54
CA SER A 194 -5.56 7.32 -23.81
C SER A 194 -6.08 8.31 -24.85
N PRO A 195 -5.18 8.97 -25.61
CA PRO A 195 -5.59 9.99 -26.57
C PRO A 195 -6.26 9.35 -27.78
N ASP A 196 -7.59 9.39 -27.82
CA ASP A 196 -8.40 8.91 -28.93
C ASP A 196 -8.91 10.10 -29.77
N LEU A 197 -8.00 10.73 -30.52
CA LEU A 197 -8.35 11.79 -31.46
C LEU A 197 -9.29 11.33 -32.59
N PRO A 198 -9.17 10.10 -33.15
CA PRO A 198 -10.07 9.60 -34.20
C PRO A 198 -11.55 9.69 -33.84
N LEU A 199 -11.93 9.40 -32.59
CA LEU A 199 -13.32 9.55 -32.11
C LEU A 199 -13.86 10.98 -32.33
N PHE A 200 -13.02 12.00 -32.17
CA PHE A 200 -13.41 13.40 -32.36
C PHE A 200 -13.31 13.85 -33.82
N LEU A 201 -12.53 13.16 -34.66
CA LEU A 201 -12.36 13.41 -36.10
C LEU A 201 -13.48 12.77 -36.93
N GLU A 202 -13.93 11.58 -36.55
CA GLU A 202 -14.99 10.82 -37.25
C GLU A 202 -16.39 11.38 -36.99
N GLN A 203 -16.58 12.08 -35.86
CA GLN A 203 -17.86 12.71 -35.53
C GLN A 203 -18.03 14.04 -36.30
N ASP A 204 -18.65 13.95 -37.48
CA ASP A 204 -19.14 15.05 -38.34
C ASP A 204 -18.11 16.14 -38.70
N GLY A 205 -16.80 15.89 -38.59
CA GLY A 205 -15.78 16.90 -38.90
C GLY A 205 -15.75 18.08 -37.92
N LEU A 206 -16.17 17.87 -36.67
CA LEU A 206 -16.19 18.87 -35.59
C LEU A 206 -14.85 19.62 -35.43
N LEU A 207 -13.72 18.92 -35.55
CA LEU A 207 -12.40 19.56 -35.44
C LEU A 207 -12.09 20.48 -36.63
N PHE A 208 -12.62 20.19 -37.82
CA PHE A 208 -12.46 21.04 -39.00
C PHE A 208 -13.36 22.27 -38.94
N SER A 209 -14.56 22.16 -38.34
CA SER A 209 -15.46 23.32 -38.16
C SER A 209 -14.97 24.28 -37.07
N LYS A 210 -14.20 23.80 -36.09
CA LYS A 210 -13.67 24.60 -34.96
C LYS A 210 -12.15 24.44 -34.80
N PRO A 211 -11.32 25.18 -35.57
CA PRO A 211 -9.87 25.03 -35.55
C PRO A 211 -9.24 25.40 -34.20
N PHE A 212 -9.85 26.32 -33.44
CA PHE A 212 -9.39 26.67 -32.09
C PHE A 212 -9.52 25.50 -31.10
N LEU A 213 -10.61 24.72 -31.18
CA LEU A 213 -10.83 23.54 -30.36
C LEU A 213 -9.82 22.44 -30.71
N MET A 214 -9.59 22.21 -32.00
CA MET A 214 -8.57 21.29 -32.49
C MET A 214 -7.19 21.65 -31.97
N MET A 215 -6.78 22.91 -32.11
CA MET A 215 -5.48 23.38 -31.62
C MET A 215 -5.35 23.17 -30.10
N PHE A 216 -6.38 23.52 -29.33
CA PHE A 216 -6.37 23.30 -27.89
C PHE A 216 -6.25 21.81 -27.54
N LEU A 217 -7.03 20.92 -28.17
CA LEU A 217 -7.00 19.49 -27.87
C LEU A 217 -5.67 18.85 -28.24
N VAL A 218 -5.08 19.22 -29.38
CA VAL A 218 -3.76 18.73 -29.79
C VAL A 218 -2.68 19.19 -28.79
N VAL A 219 -2.66 20.48 -28.43
CA VAL A 219 -1.71 21.00 -27.43
C VAL A 219 -1.93 20.33 -26.08
N PHE A 220 -3.18 20.14 -25.66
CA PHE A 220 -3.54 19.47 -24.42
C PHE A 220 -3.11 18.00 -24.43
N VAL A 221 -3.27 17.27 -25.53
CA VAL A 221 -2.81 15.87 -25.63
C VAL A 221 -1.29 15.80 -25.62
N ILE A 222 -0.60 16.70 -26.31
CA ILE A 222 0.87 16.73 -26.31
C ILE A 222 1.39 17.03 -24.90
N LEU A 223 0.91 18.10 -24.28
CA LEU A 223 1.37 18.53 -22.95
C LEU A 223 0.86 17.60 -21.84
N GLY A 224 -0.35 17.10 -21.97
CA GLY A 224 -1.00 16.21 -21.01
C GLY A 224 -0.44 14.79 -21.09
N SER A 225 -0.56 14.10 -22.22
CA SER A 225 -0.14 12.70 -22.32
C SER A 225 1.38 12.55 -22.27
N PHE A 226 2.12 13.24 -23.14
CA PHE A 226 3.59 13.13 -23.14
C PHE A 226 4.22 13.87 -21.96
N GLY A 227 3.69 15.03 -21.58
CA GLY A 227 4.19 15.77 -20.42
C GLY A 227 3.92 15.04 -19.10
N MET A 228 2.80 14.35 -18.93
CA MET A 228 2.57 13.48 -17.77
C MET A 228 3.63 12.38 -17.67
N ILE A 229 3.88 11.66 -18.76
CA ILE A 229 4.86 10.57 -18.79
C ILE A 229 6.25 11.12 -18.49
N ALA A 230 6.62 12.26 -19.09
CA ALA A 230 7.90 12.92 -18.86
C ALA A 230 8.06 13.40 -17.41
N LEU A 231 7.03 14.02 -16.83
CA LEU A 231 7.05 14.50 -15.44
C LEU A 231 7.10 13.36 -14.44
N LEU A 232 6.30 12.30 -14.64
CA LEU A 232 6.29 11.14 -13.77
C LEU A 232 7.64 10.40 -13.85
N THR A 233 8.19 10.22 -15.05
CA THR A 233 9.53 9.64 -15.24
C THR A 233 10.60 10.51 -14.59
N GLY A 234 10.52 11.83 -14.73
CA GLY A 234 11.44 12.79 -14.11
C GLY A 234 11.44 12.71 -12.59
N VAL A 235 10.26 12.77 -11.97
CA VAL A 235 10.09 12.71 -10.51
C VAL A 235 10.50 11.34 -9.96
N ILE A 236 10.14 10.25 -10.63
CA ILE A 236 10.57 8.91 -10.22
C ILE A 236 12.09 8.76 -10.36
N SER A 237 12.68 9.28 -11.43
CA SER A 237 14.13 9.28 -11.61
C SER A 237 14.83 10.09 -10.52
N GLU A 238 14.35 11.29 -10.21
CA GLU A 238 14.92 12.16 -9.17
C GLU A 238 14.86 11.50 -7.79
N THR A 239 13.69 10.97 -7.40
CA THR A 239 13.53 10.26 -6.13
C THR A 239 14.37 8.98 -6.06
N MET A 240 14.56 8.28 -7.18
CA MET A 240 15.45 7.12 -7.25
C MET A 240 16.92 7.52 -7.11
N PHE A 241 17.36 8.58 -7.78
CA PHE A 241 18.73 9.10 -7.65
C PHE A 241 19.03 9.60 -6.25
N GLU A 242 18.10 10.35 -5.64
CA GLU A 242 18.23 10.85 -4.27
C GLU A 242 18.33 9.69 -3.27
N LYS A 243 17.43 8.71 -3.34
CA LYS A 243 17.49 7.51 -2.48
C LYS A 243 18.77 6.69 -2.70
N ASN A 244 19.27 6.59 -3.93
CA ASN A 244 20.52 5.89 -4.23
C ASN A 244 21.74 6.65 -3.69
N MET A 245 21.76 7.98 -3.76
CA MET A 245 22.83 8.81 -3.18
C MET A 245 22.86 8.68 -1.66
N LEU A 246 21.69 8.78 -1.01
CA LEU A 246 21.57 8.62 0.44
C LEU A 246 22.06 7.23 0.90
N ARG A 247 21.61 6.15 0.23
CA ARG A 247 22.09 4.79 0.52
C ARG A 247 23.60 4.64 0.40
N ARG A 248 24.21 5.29 -0.59
CA ARG A 248 25.66 5.26 -0.81
C ARG A 248 26.42 6.03 0.26
N GLU A 249 25.86 7.14 0.74
CA GLU A 249 26.43 7.93 1.83
C GLU A 249 26.33 7.20 3.18
N ASP A 250 25.19 6.58 3.47
CA ASP A 250 25.01 5.76 4.68
C ASP A 250 25.96 4.57 4.69
N SER A 251 26.11 3.87 3.57
CA SER A 251 27.07 2.77 3.44
C SER A 251 28.51 3.21 3.69
N ARG A 252 28.86 4.44 3.29
CA ARG A 252 30.20 5.01 3.55
C ARG A 252 30.39 5.31 5.03
N LYS A 253 29.39 5.91 5.70
CA LYS A 253 29.42 6.19 7.14
C LYS A 253 29.52 4.91 7.96
N ASP A 254 28.85 3.84 7.55
CA ASP A 254 28.94 2.56 8.25
C ASP A 254 30.31 1.91 8.08
N LEU A 255 30.91 2.02 6.88
CA LEU A 255 32.29 1.58 6.65
C LEU A 255 33.27 2.33 7.56
N GLU A 256 33.17 3.66 7.63
CA GLU A 256 33.99 4.51 8.52
C GLU A 256 33.86 4.09 9.99
N LYS A 257 32.63 3.86 10.48
CA LYS A 257 32.43 3.33 11.85
C LYS A 257 33.07 1.95 12.07
N THR A 258 32.99 1.05 11.09
CA THR A 258 33.67 -0.26 11.19
C THR A 258 35.19 -0.11 11.22
N LEU A 259 35.76 0.84 10.48
CA LEU A 259 37.20 1.09 10.51
C LEU A 259 37.63 1.67 11.87
N ASP A 260 36.92 2.67 12.40
CA ASP A 260 37.21 3.26 13.71
C ASP A 260 37.10 2.22 14.85
N THR A 261 36.12 1.32 14.77
CA THR A 261 35.95 0.23 15.75
C THR A 261 37.04 -0.83 15.64
N LEU A 262 37.51 -1.14 14.43
CA LEU A 262 38.67 -2.01 14.21
C LEU A 262 39.96 -1.38 14.72
N GLU A 263 40.20 -0.10 14.41
CA GLU A 263 41.39 0.63 14.86
C GLU A 263 41.48 0.68 16.38
N SER A 264 40.38 1.03 17.05
CA SER A 264 40.32 1.04 18.52
C SER A 264 40.46 -0.36 19.15
N SER A 265 39.99 -1.41 18.47
CA SER A 265 40.18 -2.80 18.92
C SER A 265 41.64 -3.24 18.78
N LEU A 266 42.29 -2.92 17.66
CA LEU A 266 43.71 -3.20 17.43
C LEU A 266 44.60 -2.43 18.40
N ALA A 267 44.30 -1.15 18.67
CA ALA A 267 45.04 -0.35 19.64
C ALA A 267 44.97 -0.92 21.07
N ARG A 268 43.82 -1.51 21.46
CA ARG A 268 43.68 -2.20 22.75
C ARG A 268 44.50 -3.48 22.80
N VAL A 269 44.44 -4.31 21.75
CA VAL A 269 45.23 -5.54 21.66
C VAL A 269 46.72 -5.23 21.71
N TYR A 270 47.17 -4.18 21.01
CA TYR A 270 48.56 -3.72 21.05
C TYR A 270 48.99 -3.23 22.44
N ALA A 271 48.11 -2.55 23.18
CA ALA A 271 48.41 -2.07 24.53
C ALA A 271 48.46 -3.19 25.60
N GLU A 272 47.82 -4.33 25.35
CA GLU A 272 47.84 -5.50 26.24
C GLU A 272 49.01 -6.47 25.96
N LEU A 273 49.69 -6.31 24.83
CA LEU A 273 50.87 -7.10 24.48
C LEU A 273 52.09 -6.64 25.31
N PRO A 274 52.80 -7.55 25.99
CA PRO A 274 54.06 -7.22 26.65
C PRO A 274 55.12 -6.90 25.58
N LEU A 275 55.53 -5.62 25.53
CA LEU A 275 56.58 -5.14 24.62
C LEU A 275 57.97 -5.47 25.18
N ASP A 276 58.88 -5.95 24.32
CA ASP A 276 60.31 -6.15 24.67
C ASP A 276 61.06 -4.80 24.74
N GLU A 277 62.32 -4.77 25.22
CA GLU A 277 63.15 -3.55 25.39
C GLU A 277 63.35 -2.68 24.13
N ASN A 278 62.99 -3.18 22.95
CA ASN A 278 63.03 -2.46 21.66
C ASN A 278 61.65 -1.97 21.17
N ASP A 279 60.61 -2.04 22.00
CA ASP A 279 59.23 -1.62 21.65
C ASP A 279 58.58 -2.50 20.55
N GLU A 280 59.03 -3.75 20.42
CA GLU A 280 58.52 -4.75 19.47
C GLU A 280 57.74 -5.87 20.19
N ALA A 281 56.62 -6.31 19.61
CA ALA A 281 55.83 -7.44 20.11
C ALA A 281 56.37 -8.79 19.57
N ARG A 282 56.54 -9.80 20.44
CA ARG A 282 57.03 -11.12 20.04
C ARG A 282 55.98 -11.90 19.24
N SER A 283 56.42 -12.55 18.15
CA SER A 283 55.55 -13.35 17.27
C SER A 283 54.84 -14.53 17.95
N GLU A 284 55.35 -15.01 19.09
CA GLU A 284 54.75 -16.10 19.87
C GLU A 284 53.50 -15.66 20.64
N ASP A 285 53.41 -14.39 21.05
CA ASP A 285 52.28 -13.85 21.83
C ASP A 285 51.06 -13.51 20.96
N VAL A 286 51.27 -13.29 19.65
CA VAL A 286 50.21 -13.01 18.67
C VAL A 286 49.47 -14.29 18.24
N GLN A 287 50.07 -15.48 18.40
CA GLN A 287 49.47 -16.76 17.99
C GLN A 287 48.46 -17.34 19.01
N VAL A 288 48.32 -16.74 20.19
CA VAL A 288 47.48 -17.25 21.29
C VAL A 288 46.10 -16.55 21.34
N LEU A 289 45.89 -15.50 20.55
CA LEU A 289 44.60 -14.81 20.35
C LEU A 289 43.84 -15.38 19.13
#